data_AF-A0A4U5MPV4-F1
#
_entry.id   AF-A0A4U5MPV4-F1
#
_cell.length_a   1.000
_cell.length_b   1.000
_cell.length_c   1.000
_cell.angle_alpha   90.00
_cell.angle_beta   90.00
_cell.angle_gamma   90.00
#
_symmetry.space_group_name_H-M   'P 1'
#
loop_
_entity.id
_entity.type
_entity.pdbx_description
1 polymer ?
#
loop_
_entity_poly.entity_id
_entity_poly.type
_entity_poly.pdbx_seq_one_letter_code
_entity_poly.pdbx_strand_id
1 'polypeptide(L)'
;MSNSYGGHKGFDIVVWEVAEYKKGEKPSITFKYHSHDGEEGYPGDLSVTATYTLTSSMTMRLDMEAVAENKATPVSLAQHTYWNLGGHNSGNILDQSVQIWGSHVTPVDQNIVPTGEIMPV
;
A
#
# COMPACT_ATOMS: atom_id res chain seq x y z
N MET A 1 -17.00 14.50 2.43
CA MET A 1 -15.53 14.51 2.58
C MET A 1 -15.02 13.24 1.94
N SER A 2 -14.12 13.33 0.96
CA SER A 2 -13.44 12.15 0.44
C SER A 2 -12.36 11.74 1.45
N ASN A 3 -12.34 10.47 1.82
CA ASN A 3 -11.25 9.92 2.62
C ASN A 3 -10.21 9.33 1.65
N SER A 4 -9.03 9.94 1.58
CA SER A 4 -7.91 9.45 0.76
C SER A 4 -6.89 8.80 1.66
N TYR A 5 -6.31 7.68 1.24
CA TYR A 5 -5.27 6.96 1.99
C TYR A 5 -5.69 6.43 3.38
N GLY A 6 -6.98 6.20 3.57
CA GLY A 6 -7.50 5.52 4.76
C GLY A 6 -7.62 6.40 6.01
N GLY A 7 -7.51 7.72 5.89
CA GLY A 7 -7.82 8.63 6.99
C GLY A 7 -7.08 9.96 6.92
N HIS A 8 -7.24 10.76 7.97
CA HIS A 8 -6.41 11.93 8.21
C HIS A 8 -4.97 11.55 8.56
N LYS A 9 -4.79 10.46 9.32
CA LYS A 9 -3.47 9.90 9.61
C LYS A 9 -3.10 8.80 8.63
N GLY A 10 -3.96 7.80 8.48
CA GLY A 10 -3.67 6.64 7.64
C GLY A 10 -2.53 5.77 8.19
N PHE A 11 -2.29 4.65 7.52
CA PHE A 11 -1.30 3.65 7.93
C PHE A 11 0.16 4.06 7.67
N ASP A 12 0.39 5.08 6.85
CA ASP A 12 1.71 5.57 6.49
C ASP A 12 2.38 6.41 7.59
N ILE A 13 1.61 6.93 8.56
CA ILE A 13 2.17 7.80 9.62
C ILE A 13 2.15 7.20 11.02
N VAL A 14 1.42 6.10 11.24
CA VAL A 14 1.36 5.42 12.55
C VAL A 14 2.65 4.64 12.80
N VAL A 15 2.96 4.40 14.07
CA VAL A 15 4.11 3.57 14.45
C VAL A 15 3.65 2.11 14.50
N TRP A 16 4.30 1.27 13.69
CA TRP A 16 4.05 -0.16 13.65
C TRP A 16 4.94 -0.91 14.63
N GLU A 17 4.41 -1.94 15.25
CA GLU A 17 5.18 -2.90 16.04
C GLU A 17 6.01 -3.80 15.11
N VAL A 18 7.22 -4.17 15.53
CA VAL A 18 7.96 -5.26 14.89
C VAL A 18 7.51 -6.58 15.53
N ALA A 19 6.65 -7.31 14.82
CA ALA A 19 6.13 -8.59 15.29
C ALA A 19 7.12 -9.75 15.10
N GLU A 20 7.92 -9.70 14.03
CA GLU A 20 8.92 -10.74 13.76
C GLU A 20 10.10 -10.18 12.96
N TYR A 21 11.29 -10.73 13.18
CA TYR A 21 12.47 -10.48 12.37
C TYR A 21 13.29 -11.77 12.18
N LYS A 22 13.58 -12.10 10.91
CA LYS A 22 14.31 -13.31 10.52
C LYS A 22 15.59 -12.94 9.77
N LYS A 23 16.70 -13.55 10.17
CA LYS A 23 17.98 -13.51 9.43
C LYS A 23 18.14 -14.78 8.59
N GLY A 24 19.04 -14.75 7.61
CA GLY A 24 19.40 -15.91 6.81
C GLY A 24 19.51 -15.55 5.32
N GLU A 25 19.36 -16.55 4.46
CA GLU A 25 19.44 -16.39 3.00
C GLU A 25 18.31 -15.51 2.43
N LYS A 26 17.13 -15.55 3.08
CA LYS A 26 15.96 -14.71 2.74
C LYS A 26 15.52 -13.94 3.98
N PRO A 27 16.26 -12.89 4.38
CA PRO A 27 15.93 -12.14 5.57
C PRO A 27 14.58 -11.44 5.40
N SER A 28 13.82 -11.36 6.49
CA SER A 28 12.50 -10.72 6.50
C SER A 28 12.23 -9.97 7.80
N ILE A 29 11.34 -8.99 7.72
CA ILE A 29 10.79 -8.26 8.86
C ILE A 29 9.28 -8.15 8.70
N THR A 30 8.54 -8.46 9.76
CA THR A 30 7.09 -8.36 9.81
C THR A 30 6.71 -7.24 10.77
N PHE A 31 6.02 -6.24 10.22
CA PHE A 31 5.39 -5.19 10.98
C PHE A 31 3.94 -5.55 11.27
N LYS A 32 3.42 -5.15 12.43
CA LYS A 32 2.03 -5.32 12.83
C LYS A 32 1.46 -4.00 13.33
N TYR A 33 0.21 -3.73 12.98
CA TYR A 33 -0.58 -2.63 13.51
C TYR A 33 -1.98 -3.12 13.85
N HIS A 34 -2.54 -2.62 14.95
CA HIS A 34 -3.91 -2.89 15.36
C HIS A 34 -4.70 -1.58 15.28
N SER A 35 -5.55 -1.47 14.25
CA SER A 35 -6.49 -0.37 14.10
C SER A 35 -7.72 -0.68 14.93
N HIS A 36 -8.07 0.18 15.89
CA HIS A 36 -9.21 -0.08 16.77
C HIS A 36 -10.55 0.34 16.14
N ASP A 37 -11.66 -0.21 16.64
CA ASP A 37 -13.02 0.17 16.23
C ASP A 37 -13.20 1.70 16.27
N GLY A 38 -13.65 2.26 15.15
CA GLY A 38 -13.85 3.70 14.95
C GLY A 38 -12.61 4.50 14.55
N GLU A 39 -11.43 3.88 14.48
CA GLU A 39 -10.21 4.55 14.01
C GLU A 39 -10.38 5.03 12.56
N GLU A 40 -10.08 6.30 12.31
CA GLU A 40 -10.32 6.99 11.03
C GLU A 40 -11.77 6.86 10.50
N GLY A 41 -12.72 6.52 11.38
CA GLY A 41 -14.13 6.32 11.08
C GLY A 41 -14.52 4.92 10.58
N TYR A 42 -13.59 3.96 10.56
CA TYR A 42 -13.86 2.60 10.10
C TYR A 42 -14.41 1.69 11.23
N PRO A 43 -15.36 0.79 10.93
CA PRO A 43 -15.92 -0.10 11.93
C PRO A 43 -14.99 -1.29 12.22
N GLY A 44 -15.03 -1.77 13.45
CA GLY A 44 -14.35 -2.99 13.90
C GLY A 44 -12.86 -2.84 14.16
N ASP A 45 -12.33 -3.76 14.94
CA ASP A 45 -10.89 -3.92 15.11
C ASP A 45 -10.31 -4.63 13.89
N LEU A 46 -9.17 -4.14 13.40
CA LEU A 46 -8.47 -4.66 12.24
C LEU A 46 -6.99 -4.88 12.59
N SER A 47 -6.56 -6.14 12.59
CA SER A 47 -5.14 -6.49 12.69
C SER A 47 -4.53 -6.50 11.29
N VAL A 48 -3.52 -5.66 11.07
CA VAL A 48 -2.81 -5.53 9.80
C VAL A 48 -1.36 -5.93 9.96
N THR A 49 -0.83 -6.68 9.00
CA THR A 49 0.59 -7.02 8.93
C THR A 49 1.18 -6.66 7.57
N ALA A 50 2.45 -6.27 7.59
CA ALA A 50 3.26 -5.99 6.41
C ALA A 50 4.61 -6.70 6.57
N THR A 51 4.84 -7.74 5.77
CA THR A 51 6.09 -8.52 5.78
C THR A 51 6.93 -8.17 4.57
N TYR A 52 8.09 -7.56 4.83
CA TYR A 52 9.11 -7.30 3.81
C TYR A 52 10.11 -8.45 3.81
N THR A 53 10.35 -9.05 2.65
CA THR A 53 11.31 -10.15 2.47
C THR A 53 12.26 -9.84 1.33
N LEU A 54 13.56 -9.97 1.56
CA LEU A 54 14.56 -10.00 0.48
C LEU A 54 14.66 -11.45 -0.03
N THR A 55 14.00 -11.72 -1.15
CA THR A 55 13.91 -13.08 -1.70
C THR A 55 15.12 -13.49 -2.53
N SER A 56 15.90 -12.50 -3.00
CA SER A 56 17.16 -12.60 -3.73
C SER A 56 17.94 -11.27 -3.59
N SER A 57 19.10 -11.15 -4.22
CA SER A 57 19.92 -9.93 -4.20
C SER A 57 19.23 -8.67 -4.78
N MET A 58 18.24 -8.84 -5.66
CA MET A 58 17.57 -7.75 -6.38
C MET A 58 16.04 -7.88 -6.36
N THR A 59 15.48 -8.67 -5.44
CA THR A 59 14.04 -8.89 -5.38
C THR A 59 13.54 -8.74 -3.95
N MET A 60 12.77 -7.69 -3.72
CA MET A 60 12.00 -7.47 -2.50
C MET A 60 10.55 -7.90 -2.72
N ARG A 61 10.01 -8.67 -1.78
CA ARG A 61 8.59 -9.04 -1.71
C ARG A 61 7.97 -8.34 -0.52
N LEU A 62 6.77 -7.80 -0.70
CA LEU A 62 5.92 -7.30 0.36
C LEU A 62 4.64 -8.13 0.38
N ASP A 63 4.41 -8.82 1.49
CA ASP A 63 3.13 -9.47 1.78
C ASP A 63 2.36 -8.61 2.78
N MET A 64 1.14 -8.22 2.41
CA MET A 64 0.24 -7.45 3.28
C MET A 64 -1.00 -8.27 3.58
N GLU A 65 -1.35 -8.37 4.85
CA GLU A 65 -2.54 -9.10 5.31
C GLU A 65 -3.30 -8.23 6.30
N ALA A 66 -4.63 -8.25 6.19
CA ALA A 66 -5.52 -7.60 7.16
C ALA A 66 -6.64 -8.57 7.55
N VAL A 67 -6.89 -8.67 8.86
CA VAL A 67 -7.89 -9.55 9.44
C VAL A 67 -8.83 -8.73 10.31
N ALA A 68 -10.09 -8.68 9.91
CA ALA A 68 -11.14 -8.06 10.70
C ALA A 68 -11.50 -8.98 11.88
N GLU A 69 -11.35 -8.50 13.11
CA GLU A 69 -11.39 -9.37 14.30
C GLU A 69 -12.80 -9.51 14.88
N ASN A 70 -13.62 -8.47 14.78
CA ASN A 70 -14.92 -8.43 15.48
C ASN A 70 -16.11 -7.91 14.65
N LYS A 71 -15.89 -7.11 13.60
CA LYS A 71 -16.93 -6.60 12.70
C LYS A 71 -16.41 -6.56 11.27
N ALA A 72 -17.31 -6.67 10.31
CA ALA A 72 -16.95 -6.45 8.91
C ALA A 72 -16.48 -5.00 8.69
N THR A 73 -15.36 -4.83 8.00
CA THR A 73 -14.75 -3.53 7.69
C THR A 73 -14.21 -3.51 6.26
N PRO A 74 -14.32 -2.40 5.52
CA PRO A 74 -13.70 -2.30 4.22
C PRO A 74 -12.18 -2.19 4.36
N VAL A 75 -11.43 -2.97 3.58
CA VAL A 75 -9.97 -2.90 3.54
C VAL A 75 -9.46 -3.07 2.12
N SER A 76 -8.57 -2.19 1.70
CA SER A 76 -7.83 -2.28 0.43
C SER A 76 -6.44 -1.70 0.65
N LEU A 77 -5.45 -2.58 0.79
CA LEU A 77 -4.08 -2.18 1.08
C LEU A 77 -3.30 -1.97 -0.22
N ALA A 78 -2.53 -0.90 -0.27
CA ALA A 78 -1.63 -0.61 -1.37
C ALA A 78 -0.29 -0.12 -0.82
N GLN A 79 0.74 -0.30 -1.63
CA GLN A 79 2.09 0.16 -1.34
C GLN A 79 2.37 1.41 -2.20
N HIS A 80 2.95 2.44 -1.59
CA HIS A 80 3.11 3.76 -2.21
C HIS A 80 4.59 4.12 -2.50
N THR A 81 5.35 3.20 -3.12
CA THR A 81 6.75 3.45 -3.51
C THR A 81 6.81 4.40 -4.70
N TYR A 82 7.73 5.35 -4.62
CA TYR A 82 8.17 6.14 -5.76
C TYR A 82 9.47 5.58 -6.32
N TRP A 83 9.48 5.30 -7.62
CA TRP A 83 10.66 4.85 -8.34
C TRP A 83 11.30 6.01 -9.10
N ASN A 84 12.61 6.16 -8.92
CA ASN A 84 13.45 6.96 -9.80
C ASN A 84 14.73 6.17 -10.07
N LEU A 85 14.80 5.57 -11.27
CA LEU A 85 15.91 4.68 -11.65
C LEU A 85 17.25 5.42 -11.84
N GLY A 86 17.23 6.73 -12.08
CA GLY A 86 18.45 7.55 -12.10
C GLY A 86 19.00 7.84 -10.69
N GLY A 87 18.22 7.55 -9.64
CA GLY A 87 18.57 7.82 -8.25
C GLY A 87 18.14 9.21 -7.78
N HIS A 88 18.28 9.47 -6.47
CA HIS A 88 17.72 10.62 -5.75
C HIS A 88 18.01 12.00 -6.39
N ASN A 89 19.18 12.16 -7.01
CA ASN A 89 19.64 13.45 -7.57
C ASN A 89 19.59 13.50 -9.10
N SER A 90 18.93 12.56 -9.77
CA SER A 90 18.90 12.50 -11.24
C SER A 90 17.90 13.47 -11.88
N GLY A 91 17.06 14.13 -11.08
CA GLY A 91 16.01 15.01 -11.58
C GLY A 91 14.71 14.25 -11.85
N ASN A 92 14.05 14.60 -12.96
CA ASN A 92 12.74 14.03 -13.30
C ASN A 92 12.85 12.63 -13.92
N ILE A 93 11.70 11.97 -14.08
CA ILE A 93 11.60 10.60 -14.62
C ILE A 93 11.20 10.56 -16.10
N LEU A 94 11.18 11.70 -16.81
CA LEU A 94 10.53 11.80 -18.13
C LEU A 94 11.23 10.99 -19.23
N ASP A 95 12.53 10.71 -19.05
CA ASP A 95 13.31 9.86 -19.95
C ASP A 95 13.23 8.35 -19.60
N GLN A 96 12.51 7.98 -18.55
CA GLN A 96 12.32 6.58 -18.15
C GLN A 96 11.14 5.95 -18.91
N SER A 97 11.34 4.75 -19.45
CA SER A 97 10.30 4.01 -20.17
C SER A 97 9.56 3.03 -19.25
N VAL A 98 8.24 2.92 -19.40
CA VAL A 98 7.40 1.95 -18.68
C VAL A 98 6.55 1.13 -19.67
N GLN A 99 6.35 -0.15 -19.35
CA GLN A 99 5.36 -1.00 -20.02
C GLN A 99 4.31 -1.42 -18.99
N ILE A 100 3.04 -1.16 -19.30
CA ILE A 100 1.90 -1.52 -18.46
C ILE A 100 1.03 -2.52 -19.23
N TRP A 101 0.81 -3.69 -18.65
CA TRP A 101 -0.03 -4.74 -19.24
C TRP A 101 -1.51 -4.51 -18.88
N GLY A 102 -2.07 -3.40 -19.33
CA GLY A 102 -3.47 -3.03 -19.14
C GLY A 102 -4.08 -2.53 -20.44
N SER A 103 -5.28 -2.99 -20.76
CA SER A 103 -6.02 -2.57 -21.97
C SER A 103 -7.12 -1.55 -21.69
N HIS A 104 -7.34 -1.18 -20.42
CA HIS A 104 -8.34 -0.23 -19.98
C HIS A 104 -7.86 0.59 -18.78
N VAL A 105 -8.49 1.75 -18.57
CA VAL A 105 -8.33 2.63 -17.42
C VAL A 105 -9.70 2.99 -16.84
N THR A 106 -9.71 3.46 -15.59
CA THR A 106 -10.90 4.00 -14.92
C THR A 106 -10.81 5.53 -14.87
N PRO A 107 -11.48 6.27 -15.77
CA PRO A 107 -11.45 7.72 -15.75
C PRO A 107 -12.03 8.28 -14.45
N VAL A 108 -11.45 9.38 -13.98
CA VAL A 108 -11.88 10.08 -12.78
C VAL A 108 -12.39 11.48 -13.11
N ASP A 109 -13.28 11.99 -12.27
CA ASP A 109 -13.74 13.39 -12.34
C ASP A 109 -12.70 14.36 -11.73
N GLN A 110 -13.07 15.65 -11.63
CA GLN A 110 -12.21 16.69 -11.04
C GLN A 110 -11.92 16.46 -9.55
N ASN A 111 -12.68 15.61 -8.88
CA ASN A 111 -12.49 15.23 -7.48
C ASN A 111 -11.72 13.91 -7.33
N ILE A 112 -11.18 13.36 -8.43
CA ILE A 112 -10.48 12.07 -8.46
C ILE A 112 -11.42 10.89 -8.10
N VAL A 113 -12.74 11.07 -8.28
CA VAL A 113 -13.72 10.00 -8.08
C VAL A 113 -13.93 9.25 -9.39
N PRO A 114 -13.88 7.90 -9.42
CA PRO A 114 -14.17 7.13 -10.62
C PRO A 114 -15.55 7.45 -11.19
N THR A 115 -15.61 7.70 -12.49
CA THR A 115 -16.85 8.01 -13.21
C THR A 115 -17.79 6.81 -13.36
N GLY A 116 -17.27 5.59 -13.14
CA GLY A 116 -17.95 4.32 -13.42
C GLY A 116 -17.68 3.76 -14.83
N GLU A 117 -17.04 4.55 -15.70
CA GLU A 117 -16.60 4.08 -17.01
C GLU A 117 -15.35 3.18 -16.93
N ILE A 118 -15.28 2.20 -17.82
CA ILE A 118 -14.08 1.41 -18.10
C ILE A 118 -13.65 1.75 -19.52
N MET A 119 -12.65 2.61 -19.66
CA MET A 119 -12.24 3.20 -20.93
C MET A 119 -11.05 2.44 -21.53
N PRO A 120 -11.08 1.99 -22.80
CA PRO A 120 -9.94 1.34 -23.44
C PRO A 120 -8.75 2.31 -23.61
N VAL A 121 -7.53 1.76 -23.64
CA VAL A 121 -6.28 2.52 -23.96
C VAL A 121 -5.76 2.22 -25.35
#